data_AF-A0A841FMP9-F1
#
_entry.id   AF-A0A841FMP9-F1
#
_cell.length_a   1.000
_cell.length_b   1.000
_cell.length_c   1.000
_cell.angle_alpha   90.00
_cell.angle_beta   90.00
_cell.angle_gamma   90.00
#
_symmetry.space_group_name_H-M   'P 1'
#
loop_
_entity.id
_entity.type
_entity.pdbx_description
1 polymer ?
#
loop_
_entity_poly.entity_id
_entity_poly.type
_entity_poly.pdbx_seq_one_letter_code
_entity_poly.pdbx_strand_id
1 'polypeptide(L)'
;MSEHTDTASQARVRSEWDAAVRREGRFTDLPVPAPPTGIRVSAGRGQVTLDWDTAAGAIGYLVHRADSVDGPFVPLDHLGGDVLAVPHGPYADTSGEPGRTYWYAIASLADVEVVGEIGPAVAGKSLPGGEGEVRVTVDVSAPTTALQRPWAPMIGAEHLSHLLSTETTGGRPIGAELREALATVHSELGVGTVRSHAILCDDNGVYRESGGEPVHDFTRVGEIYDALLALGLKPIVELSFMPRDLAADPSKKVFFYEAIVSPPKDWDRWADLIGDLTAYLVDRYGRDEVRTWAFEVWNEANLDVFWSGTREEYLRLYEVTAHAVKAVDEGLKVGGPGSAAAAWTADLLEHCAKTGAPVDFLSPHTYGSAPLDFRALAEHYGRPDLELLWTEWGVTPTHFNPVNDDPFSAAFLLRGMRSAAGRIEALAYWVASDHFEELGRPPRLFHGGFGLLSVGNLRKPRYWAMSALARLGRHELPAVVDGDGAGSLIETWCTRHDDGRVTVLIWNGTLDQSKVGGVGVLDRRINLEITDLPADAYWVEHSRIDAGHSNIAAVWDVMGGGDWPDETQWAQLHKANLLDRAEPDTDVPAVGGTIARAFTLPMPGVSLIELTPVG
;
A
#
# COMPACT_ATOMS: atom_id res chain seq x y z
N MET A 1 10.08 -28.01 -22.97
CA MET A 1 10.63 -28.64 -21.75
C MET A 1 11.34 -27.55 -20.94
N SER A 2 10.65 -26.97 -19.97
CA SER A 2 11.19 -26.41 -18.70
C SER A 2 10.08 -25.61 -18.01
N GLU A 3 9.01 -26.28 -17.60
CA GLU A 3 7.92 -25.73 -16.75
C GLU A 3 8.18 -26.06 -15.26
N HIS A 4 9.44 -26.28 -14.88
CA HIS A 4 9.81 -26.78 -13.53
C HIS A 4 10.82 -25.91 -12.78
N THR A 5 11.02 -24.65 -13.18
CA THR A 5 12.05 -23.77 -12.60
C THR A 5 11.52 -22.61 -11.74
N ASP A 6 10.21 -22.40 -11.63
CA ASP A 6 9.67 -21.18 -11.00
C ASP A 6 9.38 -21.32 -9.49
N THR A 7 8.89 -22.48 -9.05
CA THR A 7 8.56 -22.72 -7.63
C THR A 7 9.79 -22.81 -6.71
N ALA A 8 10.90 -23.35 -7.21
CA ALA A 8 12.16 -23.40 -6.45
C ALA A 8 12.84 -22.04 -6.32
N SER A 9 12.60 -21.13 -7.28
CA SER A 9 13.08 -19.75 -7.28
C SER A 9 12.34 -18.92 -6.23
N GLN A 10 11.01 -18.97 -6.22
CA GLN A 10 10.18 -18.23 -5.27
C GLN A 10 10.34 -18.70 -3.82
N ALA A 11 10.45 -20.02 -3.59
CA ALA A 11 10.77 -20.56 -2.26
C ALA A 11 12.16 -20.15 -1.78
N ARG A 12 13.13 -19.99 -2.68
CA ARG A 12 14.47 -19.51 -2.36
C ARG A 12 14.47 -18.02 -2.03
N VAL A 13 13.82 -17.19 -2.84
CA VAL A 13 13.68 -15.74 -2.58
C VAL A 13 12.95 -15.50 -1.25
N ARG A 14 11.88 -16.26 -0.97
CA ARG A 14 11.18 -16.23 0.32
C ARG A 14 12.11 -16.65 1.47
N SER A 15 12.86 -17.74 1.30
CA SER A 15 13.83 -18.18 2.32
C SER A 15 14.98 -17.19 2.52
N GLU A 16 15.39 -16.45 1.48
CA GLU A 16 16.42 -15.41 1.56
C GLU A 16 15.87 -14.14 2.25
N TRP A 17 14.62 -13.76 1.99
CA TRP A 17 13.90 -12.67 2.66
C TRP A 17 13.61 -13.00 4.13
N ASP A 18 13.00 -14.17 4.41
CA ASP A 18 12.74 -14.66 5.77
C ASP A 18 14.02 -14.85 6.59
N ALA A 19 15.16 -15.13 5.95
CA ALA A 19 16.46 -15.22 6.60
C ALA A 19 17.14 -13.86 6.83
N ALA A 20 16.77 -12.83 6.05
CA ALA A 20 17.30 -11.46 6.18
C ALA A 20 16.58 -10.63 7.25
N VAL A 21 15.35 -11.02 7.63
CA VAL A 21 14.61 -10.43 8.76
C VAL A 21 15.25 -10.87 10.08
N ARG A 22 15.70 -9.90 10.88
CA ARG A 22 16.20 -10.15 12.24
C ARG A 22 15.07 -10.51 13.18
N ARG A 23 14.93 -11.82 13.42
CA ARG A 23 14.07 -12.40 14.47
C ARG A 23 14.89 -12.60 15.74
N GLU A 24 15.36 -11.52 16.34
CA GLU A 24 15.92 -11.57 17.70
C GLU A 24 14.75 -11.84 18.65
N GLY A 25 14.74 -13.02 19.29
CA GLY A 25 13.57 -13.60 19.97
C GLY A 25 12.79 -12.66 20.91
N ARG A 26 11.52 -13.05 21.16
CA ARG A 26 10.49 -12.31 21.91
C ARG A 26 11.03 -11.39 23.00
N PHE A 27 10.87 -10.09 22.80
CA PHE A 27 11.07 -9.07 23.86
C PHE A 27 9.78 -8.81 24.66
N THR A 28 8.63 -9.00 24.02
CA THR A 28 7.32 -8.55 24.53
C THR A 28 6.51 -9.69 25.16
N ASP A 29 5.93 -9.45 26.34
CA ASP A 29 5.00 -10.37 27.03
C ASP A 29 3.54 -10.07 26.62
N LEU A 30 3.30 -9.99 25.31
CA LEU A 30 1.98 -9.68 24.79
C LEU A 30 0.99 -10.81 25.08
N PRO A 31 -0.22 -10.49 25.57
CA PRO A 31 -1.26 -11.50 25.73
C PRO A 31 -1.65 -12.05 24.36
N VAL A 32 -1.55 -13.38 24.22
CA VAL A 32 -1.94 -14.07 22.99
C VAL A 32 -3.47 -14.04 22.85
N PRO A 33 -4.04 -13.52 21.75
CA PRO A 33 -5.48 -13.46 21.56
C PRO A 33 -6.06 -14.86 21.40
N ALA A 34 -7.31 -15.04 21.85
CA ALA A 34 -8.04 -16.28 21.61
C ALA A 34 -8.29 -16.47 20.11
N PRO A 35 -8.40 -17.72 19.62
CA PRO A 35 -8.79 -17.97 18.23
C PRO A 35 -10.15 -17.33 17.93
N PRO A 36 -10.37 -16.85 16.69
CA PRO A 36 -11.64 -16.23 16.33
C PRO A 36 -12.78 -17.25 16.34
N THR A 37 -13.97 -16.77 16.66
CA THR A 37 -15.20 -17.57 16.71
C THR A 37 -16.12 -17.26 15.54
N GLY A 38 -17.24 -17.96 15.45
CA GLY A 38 -18.28 -17.65 14.45
C GLY A 38 -17.83 -17.87 13.01
N ILE A 39 -16.90 -18.81 12.76
CA ILE A 39 -16.36 -19.07 11.42
C ILE A 39 -17.49 -19.52 10.48
N ARG A 40 -17.65 -18.77 9.39
CA ARG A 40 -18.62 -18.97 8.32
C ARG A 40 -17.87 -19.37 7.05
N VAL A 41 -18.35 -20.40 6.37
CA VAL A 41 -17.75 -20.92 5.13
C VAL A 41 -18.77 -20.91 4.01
N SER A 42 -18.44 -20.24 2.91
CA SER A 42 -19.28 -20.17 1.71
C SER A 42 -18.53 -20.74 0.51
N ALA A 43 -19.12 -21.73 -0.14
CA ALA A 43 -18.62 -22.29 -1.39
C ALA A 43 -19.01 -21.39 -2.56
N GLY A 44 -18.08 -21.13 -3.49
CA GLY A 44 -18.38 -20.45 -4.75
C GLY A 44 -17.58 -21.03 -5.91
N ARG A 45 -17.80 -20.50 -7.12
CA ARG A 45 -17.16 -20.99 -8.35
C ARG A 45 -15.66 -20.69 -8.36
N GLY A 46 -14.86 -21.72 -8.08
CA GLY A 46 -13.40 -21.64 -8.05
C GLY A 46 -12.80 -21.11 -6.75
N GLN A 47 -13.61 -20.83 -5.73
CA GLN A 47 -13.15 -20.30 -4.44
C GLN A 47 -13.93 -20.81 -3.23
N VAL A 48 -13.32 -20.72 -2.06
CA VAL A 48 -13.98 -20.82 -0.76
C VAL A 48 -13.84 -19.47 -0.05
N THR A 49 -14.96 -18.90 0.42
CA THR A 49 -14.94 -17.70 1.26
C THR A 49 -15.05 -18.09 2.72
N LEU A 50 -14.15 -17.55 3.55
CA LEU A 50 -14.10 -17.71 4.99
C LEU A 50 -14.36 -16.36 5.63
N ASP A 51 -15.28 -16.29 6.58
CA ASP A 51 -15.54 -15.09 7.37
C ASP A 51 -15.67 -15.46 8.85
N TRP A 52 -15.38 -14.53 9.76
CA TRP A 52 -15.31 -14.82 11.19
C TRP A 52 -15.56 -13.57 12.03
N ASP A 53 -15.85 -13.77 13.32
CA ASP A 53 -15.98 -12.67 14.27
C ASP A 53 -14.59 -12.28 14.78
N THR A 54 -14.32 -10.97 14.89
CA THR A 54 -13.01 -10.49 15.34
C THR A 54 -12.75 -10.84 16.80
N ALA A 55 -11.50 -11.21 17.09
CA ALA A 55 -11.02 -11.53 18.44
C ALA A 55 -10.47 -10.26 19.11
N ALA A 56 -10.80 -10.06 20.38
CA ALA A 56 -10.26 -8.96 21.17
C ALA A 56 -8.73 -9.08 21.32
N GLY A 57 -8.01 -7.97 21.16
CA GLY A 57 -6.54 -7.95 21.22
C GLY A 57 -5.84 -8.40 19.94
N ALA A 58 -6.58 -8.83 18.90
CA ALA A 58 -5.98 -9.26 17.65
C ALA A 58 -5.69 -8.07 16.71
N ILE A 59 -4.49 -8.04 16.15
CA ILE A 59 -4.10 -7.12 15.07
C ILE A 59 -4.40 -7.69 13.69
N GLY A 60 -4.62 -9.00 13.60
CA GLY A 60 -4.85 -9.73 12.36
C GLY A 60 -5.01 -11.23 12.57
N TYR A 61 -5.12 -11.95 11.45
CA TYR A 61 -5.45 -13.38 11.43
C TYR A 61 -4.66 -14.13 10.35
N LEU A 62 -4.23 -15.35 10.67
CA LEU A 62 -3.68 -16.30 9.72
C LEU A 62 -4.71 -17.38 9.38
N VAL A 63 -5.05 -17.46 8.10
CA VAL A 63 -5.91 -18.52 7.56
C VAL A 63 -5.06 -19.73 7.21
N HIS A 64 -5.36 -20.87 7.82
CA HIS A 64 -4.69 -22.14 7.58
C HIS A 64 -5.59 -23.08 6.80
N ARG A 65 -4.98 -24.00 6.05
CA ARG A 65 -5.65 -25.08 5.32
C ARG A 65 -4.96 -26.43 5.55
N ALA A 66 -5.74 -27.50 5.54
CA ALA A 66 -5.29 -28.89 5.58
C ALA A 66 -6.09 -29.76 4.61
N ASP A 67 -5.50 -30.88 4.21
CA ASP A 67 -6.17 -31.94 3.43
C ASP A 67 -7.05 -32.86 4.29
N SER A 68 -6.91 -32.80 5.62
CA SER A 68 -7.67 -33.60 6.58
C SER A 68 -8.07 -32.78 7.79
N VAL A 69 -9.11 -33.22 8.51
CA VAL A 69 -9.57 -32.58 9.76
C VAL A 69 -8.49 -32.50 10.83
N ASP A 70 -7.62 -33.51 10.87
CA ASP A 70 -6.58 -33.65 11.87
C ASP A 70 -5.28 -32.94 11.45
N GLY A 71 -5.28 -32.24 10.31
CA GLY A 71 -4.12 -31.53 9.77
C GLY A 71 -3.22 -32.40 8.88
N PRO A 72 -1.93 -32.02 8.72
CA PRO A 72 -1.33 -30.81 9.28
C PRO A 72 -1.94 -29.54 8.65
N PHE A 73 -2.21 -28.54 9.49
CA PHE A 73 -2.66 -27.22 9.05
C PHE A 73 -1.44 -26.37 8.66
N VAL A 74 -1.48 -25.79 7.47
CA VAL A 74 -0.46 -24.87 6.98
C VAL A 74 -1.07 -23.51 6.66
N PRO A 75 -0.41 -22.39 6.95
CA PRO A 75 -0.86 -21.08 6.51
C PRO A 75 -1.07 -21.07 4.99
N LEU A 76 -2.16 -20.46 4.54
CA LEU A 76 -2.39 -20.22 3.12
C LEU A 76 -1.41 -19.18 2.62
N ASP A 77 -0.61 -19.57 1.64
CA ASP A 77 0.31 -18.67 0.95
C ASP A 77 -0.34 -18.15 -0.32
N HIS A 78 -0.60 -16.85 -0.36
CA HIS A 78 -1.13 -16.15 -1.54
C HIS A 78 -0.02 -15.60 -2.45
N LEU A 79 1.24 -15.97 -2.19
CA LEU A 79 2.44 -15.61 -2.96
C LEU A 79 2.67 -14.09 -3.03
N GLY A 80 2.26 -13.37 -1.98
CA GLY A 80 2.47 -11.92 -1.87
C GLY A 80 3.92 -11.49 -1.57
N GLY A 81 4.73 -12.44 -1.08
CA GLY A 81 6.16 -12.25 -0.84
C GLY A 81 6.53 -11.62 0.51
N ASP A 82 5.55 -11.32 1.37
CA ASP A 82 5.78 -10.66 2.67
C ASP A 82 4.85 -11.26 3.75
N VAL A 83 3.87 -10.50 4.26
CA VAL A 83 2.99 -10.92 5.35
C VAL A 83 1.78 -11.71 4.82
N LEU A 84 1.54 -12.90 5.38
CA LEU A 84 0.36 -13.74 5.05
C LEU A 84 -0.89 -13.42 5.88
N ALA A 85 -0.72 -12.71 6.99
CA ALA A 85 -1.83 -12.34 7.84
C ALA A 85 -2.73 -11.30 7.15
N VAL A 86 -4.03 -11.38 7.43
CA VAL A 86 -5.03 -10.42 6.98
C VAL A 86 -5.68 -9.73 8.18
N PRO A 87 -6.12 -8.46 8.05
CA PRO A 87 -6.68 -7.72 9.18
C PRO A 87 -8.02 -8.26 9.65
N HIS A 88 -8.83 -8.83 8.74
CA HIS A 88 -10.17 -9.35 9.02
C HIS A 88 -10.66 -10.25 7.88
N GLY A 89 -11.77 -10.96 8.10
CA GLY A 89 -12.55 -11.58 7.03
C GLY A 89 -13.50 -10.59 6.33
N PRO A 90 -14.11 -10.96 5.20
CA PRO A 90 -14.00 -12.25 4.53
C PRO A 90 -12.65 -12.45 3.79
N TYR A 91 -12.17 -13.69 3.75
CA TYR A 91 -11.00 -14.14 2.99
C TYR A 91 -11.41 -15.14 1.90
N ALA A 92 -10.94 -14.96 0.66
CA ALA A 92 -11.18 -15.90 -0.44
C ALA A 92 -9.97 -16.80 -0.69
N ASP A 93 -10.09 -18.11 -0.42
CA ASP A 93 -9.12 -19.09 -0.90
C ASP A 93 -9.47 -19.50 -2.34
N THR A 94 -8.63 -19.08 -3.29
CA THR A 94 -8.70 -19.48 -4.70
C THR A 94 -7.63 -20.50 -5.10
N SER A 95 -6.79 -20.94 -4.16
CA SER A 95 -5.62 -21.78 -4.46
C SER A 95 -5.94 -23.28 -4.47
N GLY A 96 -7.08 -23.68 -3.89
CA GLY A 96 -7.50 -25.08 -3.80
C GLY A 96 -8.05 -25.64 -5.10
N GLU A 97 -7.94 -26.97 -5.28
CA GLU A 97 -8.52 -27.68 -6.43
C GLU A 97 -10.06 -27.57 -6.41
N PRO A 98 -10.71 -27.08 -7.49
CA PRO A 98 -12.16 -26.98 -7.54
C PRO A 98 -12.86 -28.33 -7.33
N GLY A 99 -13.83 -28.36 -6.42
CA GLY A 99 -14.57 -29.57 -6.07
C GLY A 99 -13.88 -30.47 -5.03
N ARG A 100 -12.67 -30.16 -4.58
CA ARG A 100 -12.01 -30.85 -3.46
C ARG A 100 -12.41 -30.22 -2.13
N THR A 101 -12.65 -31.05 -1.13
CA THR A 101 -12.88 -30.59 0.25
C THR A 101 -11.54 -30.38 0.93
N TYR A 102 -11.37 -29.22 1.54
CA TYR A 102 -10.29 -28.87 2.44
C TYR A 102 -10.83 -28.52 3.82
N TRP A 103 -9.95 -28.52 4.81
CA TRP A 103 -10.26 -28.11 6.18
C TRP A 103 -9.51 -26.82 6.47
N TYR A 104 -10.22 -25.82 6.98
CA TYR A 104 -9.70 -24.50 7.27
C TYR A 104 -9.73 -24.25 8.77
N ALA A 105 -8.75 -23.52 9.27
CA ALA A 105 -8.73 -23.04 10.64
C ALA A 105 -8.03 -21.69 10.69
N ILE A 106 -8.37 -20.86 11.68
CA ILE A 106 -7.90 -19.47 11.73
C ILE A 106 -7.22 -19.26 13.09
N ALA A 107 -6.07 -18.59 13.08
CA ALA A 107 -5.35 -18.17 14.27
C ALA A 107 -5.32 -16.63 14.34
N SER A 108 -5.40 -16.07 15.55
CA SER A 108 -5.27 -14.63 15.79
C SER A 108 -3.84 -14.23 16.12
N LEU A 109 -3.48 -12.98 15.81
CA LEU A 109 -2.15 -12.42 16.03
C LEU A 109 -2.25 -11.24 17.00
N ALA A 110 -1.42 -11.20 18.06
CA ALA A 110 -1.22 -9.98 18.87
C ALA A 110 -0.11 -9.08 18.31
N ASP A 111 0.78 -9.69 17.56
CA ASP A 111 1.90 -9.09 16.82
C ASP A 111 2.20 -10.03 15.64
N VAL A 112 2.91 -9.54 14.62
CA VAL A 112 3.24 -10.32 13.43
C VAL A 112 4.05 -11.59 13.74
N GLU A 113 4.81 -11.60 14.85
CA GLU A 113 5.57 -12.78 15.31
C GLU A 113 4.84 -13.58 16.41
N VAL A 114 3.72 -13.06 16.93
CA VAL A 114 2.97 -13.66 18.04
C VAL A 114 1.64 -14.23 17.53
N VAL A 115 1.74 -15.42 16.94
CA VAL A 115 0.59 -16.21 16.46
C VAL A 115 -0.01 -17.02 17.59
N GLY A 116 -1.32 -16.91 17.76
CA GLY A 116 -2.10 -17.66 18.74
C GLY A 116 -2.42 -19.09 18.33
N GLU A 117 -3.22 -19.75 19.15
CA GLU A 117 -3.67 -21.12 18.86
C GLU A 117 -4.52 -21.15 17.58
N ILE A 118 -4.43 -22.26 16.85
CA ILE A 118 -5.28 -22.51 15.69
C ILE A 118 -6.68 -22.85 16.20
N GLY A 119 -7.69 -22.13 15.70
CA GLY A 119 -9.09 -22.34 16.04
C GLY A 119 -9.66 -23.68 15.53
N PRO A 120 -10.95 -23.94 15.79
CA PRO A 120 -11.59 -25.17 15.35
C PRO A 120 -11.63 -25.28 13.82
N ALA A 121 -11.38 -26.49 13.31
CA ALA A 121 -11.38 -26.75 11.89
C ALA A 121 -12.79 -26.77 11.29
N VAL A 122 -12.96 -26.15 10.13
CA VAL A 122 -14.20 -26.12 9.34
C VAL A 122 -13.96 -26.63 7.92
N ALA A 123 -14.87 -27.43 7.39
CA ALA A 123 -14.74 -27.93 6.02
C ALA A 123 -15.19 -26.88 5.00
N GLY A 124 -14.44 -26.73 3.91
CA GLY A 124 -14.79 -25.89 2.78
C GLY A 124 -14.48 -26.60 1.46
N LYS A 125 -15.29 -26.32 0.43
CA LYS A 125 -15.14 -26.92 -0.89
C LYS A 125 -15.62 -25.94 -1.95
N SER A 126 -14.74 -25.52 -2.84
CA SER A 126 -15.12 -24.67 -3.97
C SER A 126 -15.91 -25.47 -5.00
N LEU A 127 -16.73 -24.77 -5.78
CA LEU A 127 -17.52 -25.35 -6.87
C LEU A 127 -16.67 -25.37 -8.15
N PRO A 128 -16.69 -26.46 -8.93
CA PRO A 128 -15.96 -26.54 -10.21
C PRO A 128 -16.62 -25.72 -11.34
N GLY A 129 -17.83 -25.23 -11.13
CA GLY A 129 -18.63 -24.48 -12.11
C GLY A 129 -19.88 -23.87 -11.47
N GLY A 130 -20.67 -23.18 -12.27
CA GLY A 130 -21.84 -22.40 -11.84
C GLY A 130 -21.95 -21.13 -12.67
N GLU A 131 -23.01 -20.35 -12.50
CA GLU A 131 -23.21 -19.11 -13.28
C GLU A 131 -22.27 -17.97 -12.81
N GLY A 132 -21.80 -18.01 -11.55
CA GLY A 132 -20.93 -16.97 -10.99
C GLY A 132 -21.65 -15.62 -10.86
N GLU A 133 -22.94 -15.64 -10.54
CA GLU A 133 -23.76 -14.44 -10.41
C GLU A 133 -23.56 -13.76 -9.06
N VAL A 134 -23.45 -12.43 -9.11
CA VAL A 134 -23.38 -11.56 -7.95
C VAL A 134 -24.38 -10.43 -8.15
N ARG A 135 -25.21 -10.18 -7.14
CA ARG A 135 -26.10 -9.03 -7.09
C ARG A 135 -25.43 -7.93 -6.27
N VAL A 136 -25.44 -6.71 -6.79
CA VAL A 136 -25.02 -5.51 -6.07
C VAL A 136 -26.21 -4.57 -6.04
N THR A 137 -26.70 -4.21 -4.85
CA THR A 137 -27.82 -3.28 -4.69
C THR A 137 -27.37 -2.06 -3.91
N VAL A 138 -27.66 -0.88 -4.44
CA VAL A 138 -27.32 0.43 -3.86
C VAL A 138 -28.59 1.27 -3.75
N ASP A 139 -29.07 1.51 -2.53
CA ASP A 139 -30.18 2.43 -2.27
C ASP A 139 -29.63 3.84 -2.09
N VAL A 140 -29.92 4.73 -3.05
CA VAL A 140 -29.41 6.11 -3.05
C VAL A 140 -30.06 6.98 -1.98
N SER A 141 -31.19 6.56 -1.41
CA SER A 141 -31.87 7.24 -0.31
C SER A 141 -31.37 6.83 1.08
N ALA A 142 -30.59 5.74 1.16
CA ALA A 142 -30.10 5.20 2.42
C ALA A 142 -29.26 6.23 3.21
N PRO A 143 -29.26 6.15 4.56
CA PRO A 143 -28.38 6.97 5.39
C PRO A 143 -26.91 6.75 5.04
N THR A 144 -26.19 7.84 4.80
CA THR A 144 -24.78 7.82 4.41
C THR A 144 -23.84 8.06 5.58
N THR A 145 -22.59 7.60 5.46
CA THR A 145 -21.48 8.00 6.33
C THR A 145 -20.50 8.91 5.57
N ALA A 146 -19.59 9.56 6.29
CA ALA A 146 -18.50 10.30 5.64
C ALA A 146 -17.46 9.31 5.11
N LEU A 147 -17.13 9.43 3.82
CA LEU A 147 -16.12 8.60 3.18
C LEU A 147 -14.74 8.82 3.84
N GLN A 148 -14.15 7.75 4.36
CA GLN A 148 -12.76 7.75 4.83
C GLN A 148 -11.81 7.52 3.65
N ARG A 149 -10.73 8.30 3.58
CA ARG A 149 -9.83 8.35 2.41
C ARG A 149 -8.38 8.05 2.79
N PRO A 150 -8.03 6.80 3.17
CA PRO A 150 -6.67 6.46 3.63
C PRO A 150 -5.58 6.69 2.57
N TRP A 151 -5.95 6.79 1.28
CA TRP A 151 -5.03 7.04 0.16
C TRP A 151 -4.63 8.52 -0.01
N ALA A 152 -5.41 9.45 0.54
CA ALA A 152 -5.23 10.89 0.32
C ALA A 152 -4.11 11.51 1.18
N PRO A 153 -3.85 11.06 2.42
CA PRO A 153 -2.81 11.71 3.22
C PRO A 153 -1.40 11.54 2.67
N MET A 154 -1.04 10.41 2.07
CA MET A 154 0.38 10.07 1.82
C MET A 154 0.58 9.22 0.57
N ILE A 155 1.69 9.47 -0.13
CA ILE A 155 2.24 8.61 -1.19
C ILE A 155 3.74 8.42 -0.98
N GLY A 156 4.28 7.27 -1.41
CA GLY A 156 5.71 7.05 -1.49
C GLY A 156 6.37 7.71 -2.70
N ALA A 157 7.65 8.02 -2.61
CA ALA A 157 8.48 8.44 -3.74
C ALA A 157 9.92 7.96 -3.55
N GLU A 158 10.65 7.84 -4.66
CA GLU A 158 12.11 7.77 -4.62
C GLU A 158 12.72 8.96 -3.85
N HIS A 159 13.97 8.84 -3.42
CA HIS A 159 14.69 9.89 -2.70
C HIS A 159 14.57 11.26 -3.39
N LEU A 160 14.10 12.27 -2.65
CA LEU A 160 13.60 13.52 -3.23
C LEU A 160 14.69 14.41 -3.84
N SER A 161 15.98 14.08 -3.68
CA SER A 161 17.06 14.76 -4.40
C SER A 161 16.90 14.61 -5.93
N HIS A 162 16.19 13.57 -6.38
CA HIS A 162 15.78 13.36 -7.77
C HIS A 162 14.96 14.49 -8.37
N LEU A 163 14.19 15.23 -7.57
CA LEU A 163 13.46 16.42 -8.06
C LEU A 163 14.41 17.42 -8.72
N LEU A 164 15.64 17.48 -8.23
CA LEU A 164 16.67 18.42 -8.67
C LEU A 164 17.59 17.81 -9.75
N SER A 165 17.36 16.56 -10.16
CA SER A 165 18.17 15.86 -11.17
C SER A 165 17.92 16.41 -12.58
N THR A 166 19.00 16.61 -13.33
CA THR A 166 18.98 16.95 -14.77
C THR A 166 19.28 15.77 -15.67
N GLU A 167 19.43 14.58 -15.09
CA GLU A 167 19.78 13.37 -15.82
C GLU A 167 18.56 12.75 -16.50
N THR A 168 18.81 11.70 -17.28
CA THR A 168 17.76 11.02 -18.04
C THR A 168 17.76 9.50 -17.79
N THR A 169 16.57 8.93 -17.95
CA THR A 169 16.30 7.48 -18.00
C THR A 169 15.42 7.23 -19.22
N GLY A 170 15.81 6.32 -20.11
CA GLY A 170 15.05 6.05 -21.34
C GLY A 170 14.88 7.26 -22.26
N GLY A 171 15.81 8.23 -22.20
CA GLY A 171 15.72 9.50 -22.92
C GLY A 171 14.78 10.54 -22.30
N ARG A 172 14.19 10.25 -21.13
CA ARG A 172 13.25 11.14 -20.42
C ARG A 172 13.92 11.82 -19.21
N PRO A 173 13.66 13.12 -18.95
CA PRO A 173 14.31 13.87 -17.86
C PRO A 173 13.74 13.51 -16.48
N ILE A 174 14.59 13.01 -15.59
CA ILE A 174 14.20 12.47 -14.28
C ILE A 174 13.50 13.53 -13.42
N GLY A 175 14.18 14.63 -13.09
CA GLY A 175 13.63 15.61 -12.15
C GLY A 175 12.40 16.36 -12.67
N ALA A 176 12.31 16.59 -13.97
CA ALA A 176 11.14 17.23 -14.57
C ALA A 176 9.91 16.32 -14.54
N GLU A 177 10.08 15.03 -14.87
CA GLU A 177 8.98 14.08 -14.86
C GLU A 177 8.57 13.67 -13.46
N LEU A 178 9.50 13.55 -12.50
CA LEU A 178 9.14 13.29 -11.11
C LEU A 178 8.31 14.44 -10.52
N ARG A 179 8.63 15.70 -10.83
CA ARG A 179 7.80 16.85 -10.43
C ARG A 179 6.41 16.78 -11.05
N GLU A 180 6.31 16.42 -12.32
CA GLU A 180 5.01 16.23 -12.99
C GLU A 180 4.23 15.06 -12.37
N ALA A 181 4.89 13.95 -12.05
CA ALA A 181 4.27 12.82 -11.38
C ALA A 181 3.70 13.20 -10.01
N LEU A 182 4.49 13.91 -9.18
CA LEU A 182 4.06 14.40 -7.88
C LEU A 182 2.91 15.42 -8.00
N ALA A 183 3.00 16.35 -8.96
CA ALA A 183 1.90 17.29 -9.24
C ALA A 183 0.62 16.55 -9.69
N THR A 184 0.76 15.48 -10.47
CA THR A 184 -0.34 14.65 -10.94
C THR A 184 -1.02 13.94 -9.77
N VAL A 185 -0.27 13.26 -8.89
CA VAL A 185 -0.87 12.58 -7.73
C VAL A 185 -1.47 13.57 -6.72
N HIS A 186 -0.90 14.78 -6.58
CA HIS A 186 -1.51 15.83 -5.76
C HIS A 186 -2.84 16.31 -6.36
N SER A 187 -2.83 16.73 -7.62
CA SER A 187 -3.98 17.39 -8.26
C SER A 187 -5.10 16.44 -8.68
N GLU A 188 -4.78 15.21 -9.10
CA GLU A 188 -5.75 14.24 -9.59
C GLU A 188 -6.19 13.23 -8.51
N LEU A 189 -5.31 12.89 -7.57
CA LEU A 189 -5.59 11.87 -6.53
C LEU A 189 -5.85 12.49 -5.15
N GLY A 190 -5.53 13.77 -4.96
CA GLY A 190 -5.74 14.49 -3.71
C GLY A 190 -4.69 14.21 -2.64
N VAL A 191 -3.49 13.73 -3.04
CA VAL A 191 -2.42 13.39 -2.10
C VAL A 191 -1.90 14.65 -1.38
N GLY A 192 -1.76 14.60 -0.06
CA GLY A 192 -1.28 15.73 0.75
C GLY A 192 0.20 15.72 1.11
N THR A 193 0.80 14.53 1.27
CA THR A 193 2.19 14.38 1.71
C THR A 193 2.96 13.34 0.89
N VAL A 194 4.28 13.48 0.86
CA VAL A 194 5.20 12.54 0.22
C VAL A 194 6.19 12.01 1.24
N ARG A 195 6.35 10.69 1.30
CA ARG A 195 7.36 9.99 2.10
C ARG A 195 8.43 9.43 1.16
N SER A 196 9.70 9.62 1.51
CA SER A 196 10.85 9.17 0.72
C SER A 196 12.07 8.95 1.59
N HIS A 197 12.95 8.05 1.16
CA HIS A 197 14.22 7.79 1.83
C HIS A 197 15.25 8.92 1.72
N ALA A 198 16.33 8.77 2.50
CA ALA A 198 17.66 9.28 2.20
C ALA A 198 17.86 10.81 2.28
N ILE A 199 17.05 11.54 3.05
CA ILE A 199 17.24 13.00 3.19
C ILE A 199 18.61 13.39 3.79
N LEU A 200 19.21 12.50 4.58
CA LEU A 200 20.50 12.67 5.24
C LEU A 200 21.69 12.08 4.46
N CYS A 201 21.47 11.51 3.27
CA CYS A 201 22.55 10.94 2.48
C CYS A 201 23.58 11.99 2.01
N ASP A 202 24.80 11.52 1.72
CA ASP A 202 25.95 12.38 1.37
C ASP A 202 25.70 13.23 0.11
N ASP A 203 24.82 12.83 -0.80
CA ASP A 203 24.43 13.60 -1.99
C ASP A 203 23.71 14.90 -1.64
N ASN A 204 23.08 14.96 -0.46
CA ASN A 204 22.48 16.17 0.10
C ASN A 204 23.46 17.00 0.92
N GLY A 205 24.64 16.47 1.26
CA GLY A 205 25.73 17.20 1.91
C GLY A 205 25.43 17.66 3.34
N VAL A 206 24.48 17.00 4.04
CA VAL A 206 23.95 17.48 5.32
C VAL A 206 24.97 17.49 6.47
N TYR A 207 25.97 16.60 6.43
CA TYR A 207 26.95 16.43 7.51
C TYR A 207 28.33 16.10 6.95
N ARG A 208 29.35 16.71 7.53
CA ARG A 208 30.78 16.37 7.32
C ARG A 208 31.61 16.74 8.54
N GLU A 209 32.78 16.13 8.69
CA GLU A 209 33.74 16.48 9.74
C GLU A 209 34.92 17.27 9.16
N SER A 210 35.09 18.53 9.58
CA SER A 210 36.19 19.39 9.15
C SER A 210 37.13 19.67 10.30
N GLY A 211 38.35 19.10 10.24
CA GLY A 211 39.29 19.21 11.36
C GLY A 211 38.85 18.46 12.63
N GLY A 212 37.95 17.48 12.49
CA GLY A 212 37.36 16.71 13.60
C GLY A 212 36.07 17.28 14.18
N GLU A 213 35.69 18.49 13.76
CA GLU A 213 34.46 19.16 14.18
C GLU A 213 33.31 18.91 13.19
N PRO A 214 32.07 18.67 13.68
CA PRO A 214 30.91 18.49 12.82
C PRO A 214 30.55 19.81 12.10
N VAL A 215 30.15 19.70 10.85
CA VAL A 215 29.63 20.80 10.04
C VAL A 215 28.31 20.37 9.41
N HIS A 216 27.25 21.12 9.67
CA HIS A 216 25.92 20.91 9.12
C HIS A 216 25.63 21.90 7.99
N ASP A 217 25.10 21.43 6.86
CA ASP A 217 24.67 22.25 5.72
C ASP A 217 23.34 21.74 5.15
N PHE A 218 22.26 22.47 5.41
CA PHE A 218 20.91 22.09 4.99
C PHE A 218 20.43 22.82 3.73
N THR A 219 21.34 23.46 2.99
CA THR A 219 20.99 24.21 1.78
C THR A 219 20.26 23.33 0.77
N ARG A 220 20.80 22.13 0.49
CA ARG A 220 20.22 21.20 -0.48
C ARG A 220 18.87 20.64 -0.02
N VAL A 221 18.73 20.31 1.26
CA VAL A 221 17.44 19.90 1.87
C VAL A 221 16.38 21.00 1.68
N GLY A 222 16.76 22.26 1.90
CA GLY A 222 15.89 23.41 1.64
C GLY A 222 15.45 23.51 0.18
N GLU A 223 16.36 23.33 -0.79
CA GLU A 223 16.01 23.32 -2.23
C GLU A 223 15.01 22.21 -2.59
N ILE A 224 15.19 21.02 -2.00
CA ILE A 224 14.31 19.86 -2.21
C ILE A 224 12.91 20.14 -1.65
N TYR A 225 12.81 20.61 -0.42
CA TYR A 225 11.52 20.88 0.21
C TYR A 225 10.82 22.12 -0.34
N ASP A 226 11.55 23.15 -0.77
CA ASP A 226 10.96 24.26 -1.53
C ASP A 226 10.33 23.75 -2.83
N ALA A 227 11.03 22.86 -3.54
CA ALA A 227 10.51 22.23 -4.76
C ALA A 227 9.25 21.39 -4.49
N LEU A 228 9.20 20.64 -3.39
CA LEU A 228 8.04 19.84 -3.00
C LEU A 228 6.84 20.71 -2.58
N LEU A 229 7.06 21.69 -1.71
CA LEU A 229 6.03 22.61 -1.21
C LEU A 229 5.44 23.46 -2.35
N ALA A 230 6.24 23.81 -3.35
CA ALA A 230 5.75 24.50 -4.55
C ALA A 230 4.73 23.68 -5.35
N LEU A 231 4.70 22.35 -5.18
CA LEU A 231 3.69 21.45 -5.76
C LEU A 231 2.43 21.31 -4.88
N GLY A 232 2.40 21.93 -3.68
CA GLY A 232 1.33 21.77 -2.70
C GLY A 232 1.47 20.54 -1.81
N LEU A 233 2.62 19.84 -1.87
CA LEU A 233 2.90 18.63 -1.11
C LEU A 233 3.82 18.90 0.07
N LYS A 234 3.62 18.18 1.17
CA LYS A 234 4.43 18.28 2.38
C LYS A 234 5.27 17.02 2.59
N PRO A 235 6.46 17.10 3.21
CA PRO A 235 7.25 15.91 3.48
C PRO A 235 6.74 15.14 4.71
N ILE A 236 6.79 13.81 4.63
CA ILE A 236 7.10 12.97 5.79
C ILE A 236 8.63 12.90 5.83
N VAL A 237 9.22 13.50 6.86
CA VAL A 237 10.67 13.62 7.01
C VAL A 237 11.20 12.30 7.56
N GLU A 238 11.56 11.38 6.68
CA GLU A 238 12.25 10.15 7.05
C GLU A 238 13.73 10.47 7.36
N LEU A 239 14.14 10.28 8.60
CA LEU A 239 15.46 10.65 9.11
C LEU A 239 16.46 9.52 8.83
N SER A 240 16.83 9.38 7.55
CA SER A 240 17.76 8.39 7.02
C SER A 240 18.57 8.95 5.84
N PHE A 241 19.64 8.31 5.37
CA PHE A 241 20.39 7.25 6.05
C PHE A 241 21.57 7.88 6.81
N MET A 242 22.63 7.14 7.10
CA MET A 242 23.73 7.66 7.92
C MET A 242 24.72 8.47 7.05
N PRO A 243 25.06 9.72 7.42
CA PRO A 243 26.15 10.44 6.75
C PRO A 243 27.49 9.73 6.95
N ARG A 244 28.34 9.72 5.92
CA ARG A 244 29.60 8.95 5.93
C ARG A 244 30.54 9.27 7.08
N ASP A 245 30.72 10.55 7.37
CA ASP A 245 31.66 10.96 8.42
C ASP A 245 31.12 10.63 9.81
N LEU A 246 29.81 10.46 9.99
CA LEU A 246 29.19 10.08 11.27
C LEU A 246 29.03 8.56 11.44
N ALA A 247 29.10 7.80 10.35
CA ALA A 247 28.92 6.35 10.34
C ALA A 247 29.96 5.60 11.21
N ALA A 248 29.48 4.65 12.02
CA ALA A 248 30.34 3.69 12.71
C ALA A 248 31.06 2.73 11.74
N ASP A 249 30.38 2.34 10.66
CA ASP A 249 30.97 1.54 9.58
C ASP A 249 30.46 2.03 8.21
N PRO A 250 31.18 2.96 7.54
CA PRO A 250 30.78 3.51 6.24
C PRO A 250 30.92 2.51 5.07
N SER A 251 31.36 1.28 5.32
CA SER A 251 31.38 0.20 4.33
C SER A 251 30.04 -0.53 4.22
N LYS A 252 29.17 -0.40 5.22
CA LYS A 252 27.81 -0.97 5.22
C LYS A 252 26.90 -0.08 4.41
N LYS A 253 26.50 -0.55 3.24
CA LYS A 253 25.73 0.23 2.27
C LYS A 253 24.54 -0.56 1.73
N VAL A 254 23.52 0.16 1.33
CA VAL A 254 22.34 -0.34 0.61
C VAL A 254 22.12 0.46 -0.66
N PHE A 255 21.38 -0.13 -1.59
CA PHE A 255 20.97 0.47 -2.86
C PHE A 255 22.11 0.83 -3.83
N PHE A 256 21.71 1.23 -5.04
CA PHE A 256 22.59 1.71 -6.10
C PHE A 256 23.30 3.02 -5.73
N TYR A 257 22.62 3.91 -4.99
CA TYR A 257 23.17 5.18 -4.52
C TYR A 257 24.02 5.05 -3.24
N GLU A 258 24.31 3.81 -2.79
CA GLU A 258 25.27 3.52 -1.73
C GLU A 258 24.97 4.19 -0.36
N ALA A 259 23.69 4.30 0.01
CA ALA A 259 23.29 4.83 1.32
C ALA A 259 23.88 4.00 2.46
N ILE A 260 24.42 4.67 3.49
CA ILE A 260 25.14 3.99 4.58
C ILE A 260 24.16 3.61 5.69
N VAL A 261 24.20 2.34 6.08
CA VAL A 261 23.19 1.73 6.99
C VAL A 261 23.74 1.36 8.37
N SER A 262 24.90 1.89 8.74
CA SER A 262 25.45 1.66 10.08
C SER A 262 24.86 2.61 11.13
N PRO A 263 24.88 2.23 12.42
CA PRO A 263 24.69 3.18 13.51
C PRO A 263 25.67 4.36 13.45
N PRO A 264 25.38 5.47 14.14
CA PRO A 264 26.34 6.55 14.29
C PRO A 264 27.50 6.11 15.20
N LYS A 265 28.72 6.58 14.91
CA LYS A 265 29.89 6.40 15.77
C LYS A 265 29.82 7.26 17.05
N ASP A 266 29.00 8.31 17.00
CA ASP A 266 28.80 9.27 18.08
C ASP A 266 27.31 9.66 18.14
N TRP A 267 26.66 9.32 19.26
CA TRP A 267 25.23 9.50 19.45
C TRP A 267 24.85 10.95 19.78
N ASP A 268 25.76 11.70 20.40
CA ASP A 268 25.52 13.11 20.71
C ASP A 268 25.59 13.93 19.42
N ARG A 269 26.55 13.64 18.54
CA ARG A 269 26.62 14.26 17.20
C ARG A 269 25.43 13.91 16.31
N TRP A 270 24.89 12.69 16.43
CA TRP A 270 23.62 12.36 15.79
C TRP A 270 22.47 13.21 16.33
N ALA A 271 22.36 13.34 17.66
CA ALA A 271 21.33 14.19 18.28
C ALA A 271 21.44 15.65 17.82
N ASP A 272 22.65 16.20 17.77
CA ASP A 272 22.93 17.56 17.30
C ASP A 272 22.54 17.74 15.83
N LEU A 273 22.88 16.80 14.95
CA LEU A 273 22.47 16.82 13.53
C LEU A 273 20.95 16.88 13.37
N ILE A 274 20.22 16.02 14.09
CA ILE A 274 18.76 15.98 14.04
C ILE A 274 18.14 17.25 14.62
N GLY A 275 18.66 17.73 15.75
CA GLY A 275 18.21 18.97 16.38
C GLY A 275 18.40 20.17 15.46
N ASP A 276 19.58 20.31 14.86
CA ASP A 276 19.91 21.40 13.93
C ASP A 276 19.10 21.34 12.64
N LEU A 277 18.89 20.14 12.06
CA LEU A 277 18.01 19.98 10.90
C LEU A 277 16.58 20.39 11.25
N THR A 278 16.05 19.92 12.38
CA THR A 278 14.69 20.23 12.82
C THR A 278 14.52 21.74 13.06
N ALA A 279 15.49 22.37 13.74
CA ALA A 279 15.51 23.81 13.95
C ALA A 279 15.58 24.59 12.64
N TYR A 280 16.42 24.16 11.69
CA TYR A 280 16.50 24.75 10.36
C TYR A 280 15.16 24.70 9.61
N LEU A 281 14.45 23.57 9.66
CA LEU A 281 13.14 23.44 9.02
C LEU A 281 12.12 24.38 9.65
N VAL A 282 12.08 24.45 11.00
CA VAL A 282 11.19 25.37 11.73
C VAL A 282 11.50 26.83 11.43
N ASP A 283 12.77 27.21 11.35
CA ASP A 283 13.21 28.57 11.05
C ASP A 283 12.90 28.97 9.59
N ARG A 284 13.07 28.04 8.65
CA ARG A 284 12.85 28.29 7.22
C ARG A 284 11.37 28.36 6.84
N TYR A 285 10.58 27.40 7.32
CA TYR A 285 9.19 27.22 6.88
C TYR A 285 8.16 27.74 7.89
N GLY A 286 8.60 28.04 9.12
CA GLY A 286 7.75 28.49 10.20
C GLY A 286 7.16 27.32 10.98
N ARG A 287 7.11 27.50 12.31
CA ARG A 287 6.64 26.49 13.26
C ARG A 287 5.26 25.91 12.93
N ASP A 288 4.30 26.76 12.58
CA ASP A 288 2.93 26.33 12.33
C ASP A 288 2.84 25.43 11.09
N GLU A 289 3.69 25.64 10.08
CA GLU A 289 3.76 24.77 8.89
C GLU A 289 4.42 23.44 9.25
N VAL A 290 5.58 23.44 9.91
CA VAL A 290 6.32 22.21 10.23
C VAL A 290 5.57 21.31 11.22
N ARG A 291 4.72 21.87 12.10
CA ARG A 291 3.81 21.09 12.96
C ARG A 291 2.76 20.28 12.19
N THR A 292 2.55 20.55 10.90
CA THR A 292 1.69 19.74 10.04
C THR A 292 2.43 18.59 9.37
N TRP A 293 3.76 18.50 9.51
CA TRP A 293 4.59 17.42 8.98
C TRP A 293 4.75 16.30 10.02
N ALA A 294 5.44 15.24 9.65
CA ALA A 294 5.80 14.15 10.54
C ALA A 294 7.28 13.77 10.35
N PHE A 295 7.94 13.37 11.44
CA PHE A 295 9.32 12.93 11.46
C PHE A 295 9.36 11.42 11.72
N GLU A 296 9.69 10.64 10.70
CA GLU A 296 9.81 9.18 10.78
C GLU A 296 11.27 8.81 11.06
N VAL A 297 11.51 7.95 12.05
CA VAL A 297 12.88 7.55 12.41
C VAL A 297 13.30 6.30 11.65
N TRP A 298 14.23 6.50 10.70
CA TRP A 298 14.88 5.45 9.90
C TRP A 298 13.94 4.69 8.95
N ASN A 299 14.48 3.64 8.30
CA ASN A 299 13.78 2.73 7.42
C ASN A 299 14.22 1.28 7.64
N GLU A 300 13.25 0.38 7.80
CA GLU A 300 13.35 -1.09 7.83
C GLU A 300 14.52 -1.65 8.64
N ALA A 301 14.78 -1.10 9.83
CA ALA A 301 15.92 -1.49 10.66
C ALA A 301 15.91 -2.97 11.12
N ASN A 302 14.78 -3.65 10.96
CA ASN A 302 14.63 -5.07 11.20
C ASN A 302 15.20 -5.96 10.07
N LEU A 303 15.66 -5.38 8.97
CA LEU A 303 16.37 -6.07 7.89
C LEU A 303 17.87 -5.76 7.91
N ASP A 304 18.70 -6.81 7.81
CA ASP A 304 20.18 -6.69 7.80
C ASP A 304 20.73 -5.77 6.70
N VAL A 305 20.00 -5.63 5.60
CA VAL A 305 20.38 -4.80 4.47
C VAL A 305 20.15 -3.31 4.72
N PHE A 306 19.23 -2.95 5.62
CA PHE A 306 18.85 -1.56 5.94
C PHE A 306 19.39 -1.06 7.28
N TRP A 307 19.90 -1.94 8.13
CA TRP A 307 20.53 -1.59 9.39
C TRP A 307 21.56 -2.63 9.80
N SER A 308 22.81 -2.22 9.97
CA SER A 308 23.88 -3.13 10.38
C SER A 308 24.02 -3.26 11.91
N GLY A 309 23.38 -2.38 12.67
CA GLY A 309 23.34 -2.41 14.13
C GLY A 309 22.40 -3.47 14.69
N THR A 310 22.22 -3.47 16.00
CA THR A 310 21.29 -4.33 16.76
C THR A 310 19.91 -3.68 16.86
N ARG A 311 18.90 -4.46 17.28
CA ARG A 311 17.58 -3.93 17.61
C ARG A 311 17.68 -2.87 18.72
N GLU A 312 18.48 -3.11 19.74
CA GLU A 312 18.66 -2.17 20.86
C GLU A 312 19.34 -0.88 20.41
N GLU A 313 20.28 -0.94 19.45
CA GLU A 313 20.86 0.26 18.85
C GLU A 313 19.84 1.02 17.99
N TYR A 314 18.92 0.33 17.31
CA TYR A 314 17.80 1.00 16.63
C TYR A 314 16.87 1.70 17.63
N LEU A 315 16.47 1.02 18.72
CA LEU A 315 15.63 1.63 19.76
C LEU A 315 16.33 2.83 20.43
N ARG A 316 17.67 2.77 20.58
CA ARG A 316 18.47 3.92 21.00
C ARG A 316 18.47 5.04 19.96
N LEU A 317 18.60 4.73 18.67
CA LEU A 317 18.49 5.71 17.58
C LEU A 317 17.13 6.40 17.62
N TYR A 318 16.05 5.65 17.77
CA TYR A 318 14.72 6.18 17.97
C TYR A 318 14.65 7.16 19.13
N GLU A 319 15.04 6.74 20.34
CA GLU A 319 14.96 7.56 21.54
C GLU A 319 15.76 8.87 21.41
N VAL A 320 17.01 8.80 20.94
CA VAL A 320 17.87 9.97 20.75
C VAL A 320 17.25 10.94 19.74
N THR A 321 16.73 10.41 18.62
CA THR A 321 16.12 11.20 17.54
C THR A 321 14.83 11.86 18.01
N ALA A 322 13.96 11.11 18.68
CA ALA A 322 12.68 11.59 19.17
C ALA A 322 12.85 12.70 20.21
N HIS A 323 13.82 12.57 21.12
CA HIS A 323 14.16 13.65 22.05
C HIS A 323 14.75 14.88 21.36
N ALA A 324 15.62 14.70 20.35
CA ALA A 324 16.19 15.82 19.59
C ALA A 324 15.10 16.63 18.85
N VAL A 325 14.16 15.95 18.19
CA VAL A 325 13.01 16.62 17.53
C VAL A 325 12.15 17.38 18.55
N LYS A 326 11.76 16.72 19.65
CA LYS A 326 10.90 17.33 20.68
C LYS A 326 11.58 18.46 21.44
N ALA A 327 12.91 18.47 21.54
CA ALA A 327 13.66 19.56 22.16
C ALA A 327 13.56 20.88 21.37
N VAL A 328 13.35 20.81 20.05
CA VAL A 328 13.10 21.99 19.21
C VAL A 328 11.67 22.50 19.40
N ASP A 329 10.69 21.59 19.35
CA ASP A 329 9.28 21.88 19.60
C ASP A 329 8.50 20.61 19.96
N GLU A 330 7.93 20.58 21.17
CA GLU A 330 7.15 19.45 21.69
C GLU A 330 5.93 19.09 20.83
N GLY A 331 5.43 20.03 20.02
CA GLY A 331 4.28 19.85 19.14
C GLY A 331 4.59 19.18 17.79
N LEU A 332 5.86 18.93 17.45
CA LEU A 332 6.23 18.21 16.23
C LEU A 332 5.98 16.71 16.38
N LYS A 333 5.39 16.07 15.38
CA LYS A 333 5.09 14.63 15.41
C LYS A 333 6.33 13.80 15.10
N VAL A 334 6.69 12.84 15.95
CA VAL A 334 7.75 11.85 15.73
C VAL A 334 7.23 10.43 15.90
N GLY A 335 7.68 9.51 15.04
CA GLY A 335 7.13 8.15 14.99
C GLY A 335 8.04 7.15 14.28
N GLY A 336 7.60 5.90 14.29
CA GLY A 336 8.35 4.74 13.82
C GLY A 336 7.53 3.45 13.96
N PRO A 337 8.08 2.26 13.70
CA PRO A 337 9.50 2.03 13.52
C PRO A 337 10.02 2.07 12.07
N GLY A 338 9.18 2.39 11.08
CA GLY A 338 9.55 2.30 9.67
C GLY A 338 9.85 0.87 9.22
N SER A 339 9.34 -0.15 9.92
CA SER A 339 9.80 -1.54 9.83
C SER A 339 9.18 -2.34 8.69
N ALA A 340 9.94 -3.25 8.08
CA ALA A 340 9.45 -4.25 7.13
C ALA A 340 8.52 -5.27 7.82
N ALA A 341 7.54 -5.82 7.09
CA ALA A 341 6.62 -6.85 7.58
C ALA A 341 5.90 -6.49 8.91
N ALA A 342 5.77 -5.18 9.20
CA ALA A 342 5.24 -4.62 10.43
C ALA A 342 5.88 -5.13 11.74
N ALA A 343 7.08 -5.72 11.67
CA ALA A 343 7.82 -6.22 12.81
C ALA A 343 8.29 -5.07 13.72
N TRP A 344 8.73 -5.38 14.94
CA TRP A 344 9.26 -4.39 15.92
C TRP A 344 8.29 -3.28 16.35
N THR A 345 7.05 -3.26 15.85
CA THR A 345 6.03 -2.29 16.28
C THR A 345 5.75 -2.42 17.78
N ALA A 346 5.63 -3.66 18.28
CA ALA A 346 5.47 -3.94 19.69
C ALA A 346 6.73 -3.59 20.50
N ASP A 347 7.92 -3.90 19.98
CA ASP A 347 9.21 -3.59 20.63
C ASP A 347 9.38 -2.06 20.83
N LEU A 348 9.03 -1.26 19.82
CA LEU A 348 9.08 0.20 19.91
C LEU A 348 8.14 0.73 21.01
N LEU A 349 6.88 0.27 21.03
CA LEU A 349 5.91 0.71 22.04
C LEU A 349 6.35 0.31 23.45
N GLU A 350 6.88 -0.90 23.61
CA GLU A 350 7.41 -1.36 24.89
C GLU A 350 8.62 -0.53 25.34
N HIS A 351 9.53 -0.21 24.42
CA HIS A 351 10.67 0.66 24.71
C HIS A 351 10.21 2.05 25.17
N CYS A 352 9.33 2.70 24.42
CA CYS A 352 8.78 4.00 24.78
C CYS A 352 8.05 3.97 26.13
N ALA A 353 7.29 2.91 26.42
CA ALA A 353 6.62 2.75 27.71
C ALA A 353 7.62 2.60 28.88
N LYS A 354 8.79 1.97 28.64
CA LYS A 354 9.84 1.78 29.65
C LYS A 354 10.69 3.03 29.87
N THR A 355 11.06 3.75 28.81
CA THR A 355 12.01 4.86 28.87
C THR A 355 11.34 6.23 28.97
N GLY A 356 10.08 6.34 28.56
CA GLY A 356 9.39 7.63 28.41
C GLY A 356 9.73 8.36 27.10
N ALA A 357 10.38 7.68 26.14
CA ALA A 357 10.61 8.24 24.81
C ALA A 357 9.29 8.66 24.14
N PRO A 358 9.24 9.83 23.48
CA PRO A 358 8.03 10.32 22.84
C PRO A 358 7.73 9.53 21.57
N VAL A 359 6.44 9.24 21.34
CA VAL A 359 5.92 8.61 20.12
C VAL A 359 4.53 9.18 19.82
N ASP A 360 4.32 9.70 18.62
CA ASP A 360 3.07 10.34 18.20
C ASP A 360 2.32 9.55 17.12
N PHE A 361 3.02 8.67 16.39
CA PHE A 361 2.42 7.78 15.39
C PHE A 361 3.23 6.48 15.22
N LEU A 362 2.58 5.46 14.68
CA LEU A 362 3.21 4.21 14.24
C LEU A 362 3.38 4.20 12.72
N SER A 363 4.50 3.68 12.23
CA SER A 363 4.80 3.60 10.80
C SER A 363 5.37 2.26 10.33
N PRO A 364 4.60 1.16 10.41
CA PRO A 364 5.01 -0.12 9.83
C PRO A 364 4.80 -0.16 8.31
N HIS A 365 5.48 -1.08 7.65
CA HIS A 365 5.29 -1.44 6.25
C HIS A 365 4.69 -2.83 6.11
N THR A 366 3.94 -3.07 5.03
CA THR A 366 3.59 -4.43 4.62
C THR A 366 3.30 -4.51 3.13
N TYR A 367 3.56 -5.67 2.55
CA TYR A 367 3.29 -5.93 1.14
C TYR A 367 2.48 -7.21 0.95
N GLY A 368 1.79 -7.30 -0.20
CA GLY A 368 1.10 -8.52 -0.62
C GLY A 368 -0.18 -8.87 0.15
N SER A 369 -0.49 -8.15 1.23
CA SER A 369 -1.75 -8.25 2.00
C SER A 369 -2.29 -6.86 2.35
N ALA A 370 -3.54 -6.79 2.81
CA ALA A 370 -4.09 -5.55 3.36
C ALA A 370 -3.44 -5.23 4.73
N PRO A 371 -3.30 -3.94 5.09
CA PRO A 371 -2.64 -3.56 6.35
C PRO A 371 -3.38 -4.07 7.58
N LEU A 372 -2.62 -4.61 8.52
CA LEU A 372 -3.07 -5.07 9.84
C LEU A 372 -3.60 -3.89 10.69
N ASP A 373 -4.27 -4.21 11.80
CA ASP A 373 -4.84 -3.20 12.69
C ASP A 373 -4.10 -3.14 14.03
N PHE A 374 -3.20 -2.15 14.16
CA PHE A 374 -2.41 -1.98 15.37
C PHE A 374 -3.12 -1.24 16.50
N ARG A 375 -4.42 -0.89 16.37
CA ARG A 375 -5.16 -0.20 17.43
C ARG A 375 -5.18 -0.99 18.74
N ALA A 376 -5.43 -2.29 18.67
CA ALA A 376 -5.45 -3.14 19.85
C ALA A 376 -4.07 -3.20 20.55
N LEU A 377 -2.99 -3.18 19.77
CA LEU A 377 -1.62 -3.13 20.29
C LEU A 377 -1.33 -1.78 20.95
N ALA A 378 -1.70 -0.67 20.29
CA ALA A 378 -1.53 0.68 20.83
C ALA A 378 -2.33 0.87 22.13
N GLU A 379 -3.57 0.38 22.18
CA GLU A 379 -4.42 0.35 23.38
C GLU A 379 -3.78 -0.43 24.53
N HIS A 380 -3.15 -1.58 24.26
CA HIS A 380 -2.44 -2.37 25.26
C HIS A 380 -1.35 -1.56 25.98
N TYR A 381 -0.63 -0.72 25.23
CA TYR A 381 0.39 0.18 25.77
C TYR A 381 -0.16 1.54 26.27
N GLY A 382 -1.49 1.68 26.37
CA GLY A 382 -2.14 2.89 26.88
C GLY A 382 -2.07 4.08 25.92
N ARG A 383 -1.90 3.82 24.62
CA ARG A 383 -1.75 4.83 23.56
C ARG A 383 -2.80 4.70 22.44
N PRO A 384 -4.11 4.69 22.75
CA PRO A 384 -5.18 4.61 21.74
C PRO A 384 -5.21 5.82 20.79
N ASP A 385 -4.50 6.89 21.14
CA ASP A 385 -4.40 8.15 20.41
C ASP A 385 -3.44 8.10 19.21
N LEU A 386 -2.56 7.09 19.12
CA LEU A 386 -1.54 7.02 18.08
C LEU A 386 -2.14 6.93 16.68
N GLU A 387 -1.70 7.80 15.78
CA GLU A 387 -1.99 7.67 14.35
C GLU A 387 -1.29 6.41 13.79
N LEU A 388 -1.96 5.70 12.88
CA LEU A 388 -1.40 4.60 12.13
C LEU A 388 -1.08 5.07 10.71
N LEU A 389 0.20 5.33 10.46
CA LEU A 389 0.70 5.83 9.18
C LEU A 389 1.48 4.70 8.49
N TRP A 390 0.82 3.86 7.70
CA TRP A 390 1.52 2.84 6.91
C TRP A 390 2.32 3.52 5.80
N THR A 391 3.61 3.76 6.03
CA THR A 391 4.50 4.62 5.23
C THR A 391 5.00 3.94 3.95
N GLU A 392 4.88 2.61 3.88
CA GLU A 392 4.97 1.86 2.63
C GLU A 392 3.96 0.71 2.59
N TRP A 393 3.31 0.58 1.43
CA TRP A 393 2.40 -0.52 1.14
C TRP A 393 2.30 -0.77 -0.37
N GLY A 394 2.13 -2.03 -0.75
CA GLY A 394 1.97 -2.39 -2.15
C GLY A 394 1.63 -3.86 -2.37
N VAL A 395 1.46 -4.23 -3.64
CA VAL A 395 1.10 -5.60 -4.04
C VAL A 395 2.24 -6.60 -3.83
N THR A 396 3.49 -6.15 -3.78
CA THR A 396 4.67 -6.99 -3.59
C THR A 396 5.84 -6.13 -3.13
N PRO A 397 6.75 -6.63 -2.27
CA PRO A 397 7.97 -5.90 -1.92
C PRO A 397 9.05 -6.05 -3.00
N THR A 398 8.80 -6.86 -4.04
CA THR A 398 9.81 -7.18 -5.06
C THR A 398 9.77 -6.16 -6.19
N HIS A 399 10.78 -5.30 -6.22
CA HIS A 399 11.04 -4.44 -7.38
C HIS A 399 11.29 -5.32 -8.62
N PHE A 400 10.83 -4.87 -9.79
CA PHE A 400 10.85 -5.61 -11.06
C PHE A 400 9.88 -6.79 -11.19
N ASN A 401 8.99 -7.00 -10.22
CA ASN A 401 7.95 -8.02 -10.35
C ASN A 401 6.88 -7.59 -11.37
N PRO A 402 6.57 -8.40 -12.42
CA PRO A 402 5.59 -8.04 -13.45
C PRO A 402 4.18 -7.75 -12.94
N VAL A 403 3.79 -8.28 -11.76
CA VAL A 403 2.52 -7.93 -11.10
C VAL A 403 2.39 -6.42 -10.95
N ASN A 404 3.51 -5.69 -10.93
CA ASN A 404 3.47 -4.27 -10.75
C ASN A 404 2.84 -3.50 -11.92
N ASP A 405 2.96 -4.01 -13.13
CA ASP A 405 2.40 -3.37 -14.32
C ASP A 405 1.00 -3.91 -14.68
N ASP A 406 0.52 -4.94 -13.96
CA ASP A 406 -0.67 -5.72 -14.29
C ASP A 406 -1.97 -5.21 -13.60
N PRO A 407 -3.16 -5.35 -14.23
CA PRO A 407 -4.46 -5.06 -13.62
C PRO A 407 -4.76 -5.78 -12.30
N PHE A 408 -4.10 -6.89 -11.98
CA PHE A 408 -4.19 -7.53 -10.67
C PHE A 408 -3.86 -6.55 -9.54
N SER A 409 -2.81 -5.73 -9.73
CA SER A 409 -2.41 -4.73 -8.74
C SER A 409 -3.46 -3.63 -8.52
N ALA A 410 -4.31 -3.36 -9.51
CA ALA A 410 -5.42 -2.41 -9.40
C ALA A 410 -6.52 -2.95 -8.46
N ALA A 411 -6.94 -4.21 -8.62
CA ALA A 411 -7.92 -4.84 -7.74
C ALA A 411 -7.38 -5.04 -6.32
N PHE A 412 -6.10 -5.42 -6.19
CA PHE A 412 -5.40 -5.48 -4.90
C PHE A 412 -5.39 -4.10 -4.19
N LEU A 413 -5.06 -3.04 -4.94
CA LEU A 413 -5.03 -1.67 -4.42
C LEU A 413 -6.38 -1.28 -3.80
N LEU A 414 -7.48 -1.51 -4.53
CA LEU A 414 -8.82 -1.17 -4.07
C LEU A 414 -9.22 -1.93 -2.80
N ARG A 415 -8.91 -3.24 -2.73
CA ARG A 415 -9.13 -4.05 -1.53
C ARG A 415 -8.40 -3.47 -0.32
N GLY A 416 -7.11 -3.16 -0.45
CA GLY A 416 -6.32 -2.62 0.65
C GLY A 416 -6.85 -1.27 1.13
N MET A 417 -7.16 -0.37 0.21
CA MET A 417 -7.72 0.96 0.53
C MET A 417 -9.10 0.85 1.19
N ARG A 418 -9.96 -0.04 0.72
CA ARG A 418 -11.27 -0.29 1.35
C ARG A 418 -11.12 -0.90 2.73
N SER A 419 -10.23 -1.88 2.88
CA SER A 419 -9.96 -2.51 4.17
C SER A 419 -9.43 -1.50 5.18
N ALA A 420 -8.53 -0.60 4.77
CA ALA A 420 -7.93 0.42 5.65
C ALA A 420 -8.90 1.53 6.08
N ALA A 421 -9.95 1.78 5.29
CA ALA A 421 -10.88 2.89 5.49
C ALA A 421 -11.53 2.85 6.88
N GLY A 422 -11.29 3.90 7.68
CA GLY A 422 -11.83 4.03 9.03
C GLY A 422 -11.05 3.28 10.13
N ARG A 423 -10.03 2.50 9.77
CA ARG A 423 -9.10 1.86 10.73
C ARG A 423 -7.75 2.56 10.79
N ILE A 424 -7.31 3.11 9.66
CA ILE A 424 -5.95 3.61 9.42
C ILE A 424 -6.03 5.05 8.91
N GLU A 425 -5.17 5.92 9.45
CA GLU A 425 -5.07 7.33 9.07
C GLU A 425 -4.47 7.50 7.68
N ALA A 426 -3.38 6.79 7.35
CA ALA A 426 -2.73 6.86 6.05
C ALA A 426 -2.23 5.49 5.59
N LEU A 427 -2.47 5.17 4.32
CA LEU A 427 -1.90 4.02 3.63
C LEU A 427 -1.15 4.50 2.39
N ALA A 428 0.16 4.64 2.50
CA ALA A 428 1.00 5.16 1.45
C ALA A 428 1.33 4.06 0.44
N TYR A 429 0.84 4.22 -0.79
CA TYR A 429 1.26 3.34 -1.88
C TYR A 429 2.71 3.65 -2.27
N TRP A 430 3.56 2.64 -2.27
CA TRP A 430 4.94 2.73 -2.75
C TRP A 430 4.96 2.37 -4.25
N VAL A 431 5.09 3.31 -5.21
CA VAL A 431 5.36 4.77 -5.14
C VAL A 431 4.61 5.57 -6.22
N ALA A 432 4.77 6.90 -6.25
CA ALA A 432 4.20 7.77 -7.28
C ALA A 432 4.73 7.51 -8.72
N SER A 433 6.04 7.24 -8.89
CA SER A 433 6.70 7.20 -10.21
C SER A 433 7.77 6.11 -10.32
N ASP A 434 7.95 5.56 -11.52
CA ASP A 434 9.06 4.67 -11.89
C ASP A 434 10.40 5.38 -12.11
N HIS A 435 10.48 6.71 -11.94
CA HIS A 435 11.77 7.36 -11.73
C HIS A 435 12.32 6.95 -10.37
N PHE A 436 12.88 5.74 -10.33
CA PHE A 436 13.24 4.97 -9.15
C PHE A 436 14.55 4.21 -9.43
N GLU A 437 15.52 4.26 -8.54
CA GLU A 437 16.87 3.75 -8.77
C GLU A 437 17.49 2.95 -7.63
N GLU A 438 16.74 2.57 -6.59
CA GLU A 438 17.26 1.73 -5.48
C GLU A 438 18.06 0.51 -5.96
N LEU A 439 17.56 -0.21 -6.97
CA LEU A 439 18.24 -1.38 -7.55
C LEU A 439 18.86 -1.07 -8.92
N GLY A 440 19.17 0.20 -9.17
CA GLY A 440 19.59 0.73 -10.45
C GLY A 440 18.43 1.29 -11.26
N ARG A 441 18.76 2.07 -12.29
CA ARG A 441 17.76 2.75 -13.12
C ARG A 441 16.87 1.76 -13.87
N PRO A 442 15.63 2.17 -14.20
CA PRO A 442 14.75 1.42 -15.08
C PRO A 442 15.50 0.99 -16.36
N PRO A 443 15.57 -0.31 -16.68
CA PRO A 443 16.26 -0.76 -17.88
C PRO A 443 15.39 -0.61 -19.14
N ARG A 444 14.07 -0.54 -18.97
CA ARG A 444 13.06 -0.48 -20.03
C ARG A 444 11.76 0.16 -19.50
N LEU A 445 10.83 0.53 -20.39
CA LEU A 445 9.59 1.21 -20.03
C LEU A 445 8.75 0.44 -18.99
N PHE A 446 8.32 -0.78 -19.31
CA PHE A 446 7.61 -1.66 -18.39
C PHE A 446 8.56 -2.76 -17.93
N HIS A 447 8.90 -2.69 -16.65
CA HIS A 447 9.93 -3.52 -16.02
C HIS A 447 9.47 -4.11 -14.69
N GLY A 448 8.21 -3.93 -14.29
CA GLY A 448 7.72 -4.29 -12.96
C GLY A 448 8.09 -3.27 -11.88
N GLY A 449 8.27 -2.00 -12.25
CA GLY A 449 8.58 -0.90 -11.34
C GLY A 449 7.41 -0.56 -10.40
N PHE A 450 7.72 -0.04 -9.21
CA PHE A 450 6.71 0.24 -8.18
C PHE A 450 5.74 1.38 -8.52
N GLY A 451 6.11 2.29 -9.44
CA GLY A 451 5.39 3.53 -9.70
C GLY A 451 3.94 3.34 -10.14
N LEU A 452 3.04 4.20 -9.63
CA LEU A 452 1.71 4.42 -10.23
C LEU A 452 1.85 4.90 -11.68
N LEU A 453 2.86 5.74 -11.93
CA LEU A 453 3.22 6.30 -13.22
C LEU A 453 4.53 5.69 -13.71
N SER A 454 4.60 5.30 -14.99
CA SER A 454 5.86 4.85 -15.61
C SER A 454 6.84 6.01 -15.83
N VAL A 455 8.06 5.70 -16.26
CA VAL A 455 8.91 6.69 -16.96
C VAL A 455 8.13 7.23 -18.16
N GLY A 456 8.11 8.55 -18.37
CA GLY A 456 7.22 9.21 -19.34
C GLY A 456 5.81 9.50 -18.81
N ASN A 457 5.54 9.30 -17.52
CA ASN A 457 4.26 9.60 -16.88
C ASN A 457 3.03 8.92 -17.53
N LEU A 458 3.18 7.69 -18.00
CA LEU A 458 2.05 6.86 -18.43
C LEU A 458 1.39 6.22 -17.21
N ARG A 459 0.06 6.20 -17.19
CA ARG A 459 -0.74 5.72 -16.06
C ARG A 459 -0.88 4.20 -16.15
N LYS A 460 -0.34 3.50 -15.16
CA LYS A 460 -0.50 2.04 -15.02
C LYS A 460 -1.91 1.71 -14.50
N PRO A 461 -2.38 0.44 -14.59
CA PRO A 461 -3.68 0.04 -14.06
C PRO A 461 -3.94 0.48 -12.60
N ARG A 462 -2.92 0.41 -11.74
CA ARG A 462 -2.95 0.88 -10.34
C ARG A 462 -3.22 2.40 -10.20
N TYR A 463 -2.72 3.22 -11.12
CA TYR A 463 -3.04 4.66 -11.13
C TYR A 463 -4.53 4.86 -11.37
N TRP A 464 -5.10 4.13 -12.32
CA TRP A 464 -6.52 4.24 -12.63
C TRP A 464 -7.41 3.78 -11.47
N ALA A 465 -6.97 2.78 -10.69
CA ALA A 465 -7.65 2.41 -9.44
C ALA A 465 -7.62 3.55 -8.41
N MET A 466 -6.47 4.21 -8.21
CA MET A 466 -6.38 5.40 -7.36
C MET A 466 -7.25 6.55 -7.89
N SER A 467 -7.28 6.77 -9.20
CA SER A 467 -8.15 7.77 -9.83
C SER A 467 -9.63 7.46 -9.58
N ALA A 468 -10.02 6.19 -9.65
CA ALA A 468 -11.39 5.77 -9.33
C ALA A 468 -11.76 6.04 -7.86
N LEU A 469 -10.83 5.82 -6.92
CA LEU A 469 -11.01 6.19 -5.50
C LEU A 469 -11.15 7.71 -5.34
N ALA A 470 -10.31 8.50 -6.01
CA ALA A 470 -10.35 9.96 -5.92
C ALA A 470 -11.68 10.56 -6.43
N ARG A 471 -12.33 9.91 -7.40
CA ARG A 471 -13.63 10.29 -7.98
C ARG A 471 -14.83 9.93 -7.10
N LEU A 472 -14.67 9.12 -6.06
CA LEU A 472 -15.74 8.86 -5.10
C LEU A 472 -16.20 10.19 -4.47
N GLY A 473 -17.51 10.29 -4.18
CA GLY A 473 -18.12 11.41 -3.49
C GLY A 473 -17.73 11.49 -2.01
N ARG A 474 -18.39 12.37 -1.25
CA ARG A 474 -18.13 12.53 0.19
C ARG A 474 -19.02 11.66 1.08
N HIS A 475 -20.17 11.26 0.56
CA HIS A 475 -21.18 10.52 1.30
C HIS A 475 -21.14 9.06 0.86
N GLU A 476 -20.56 8.20 1.69
CA GLU A 476 -20.54 6.76 1.46
C GLU A 476 -21.95 6.19 1.61
N LEU A 477 -22.38 5.46 0.58
CA LEU A 477 -23.63 4.74 0.54
C LEU A 477 -23.39 3.28 0.96
N PRO A 478 -24.25 2.71 1.83
CA PRO A 478 -24.23 1.28 2.05
C PRO A 478 -24.61 0.55 0.75
N ALA A 479 -23.96 -0.57 0.48
CA ALA A 479 -24.27 -1.46 -0.62
C ALA A 479 -24.46 -2.88 -0.09
N VAL A 480 -25.44 -3.59 -0.64
CA VAL A 480 -25.64 -5.02 -0.38
C VAL A 480 -25.02 -5.79 -1.53
N VAL A 481 -24.12 -6.71 -1.21
CA VAL A 481 -23.49 -7.61 -2.19
C VAL A 481 -23.86 -9.03 -1.81
N ASP A 482 -24.51 -9.75 -2.73
CA ASP A 482 -24.99 -11.12 -2.52
C ASP A 482 -24.57 -12.03 -3.68
N GLY A 483 -24.34 -13.31 -3.40
CA GLY A 483 -24.03 -14.32 -4.42
C GLY A 483 -22.57 -14.78 -4.42
N ASP A 484 -22.10 -15.23 -5.58
CA ASP A 484 -20.84 -15.97 -5.71
C ASP A 484 -19.60 -15.09 -5.50
N GLY A 485 -18.99 -15.16 -4.31
CA GLY A 485 -17.81 -14.37 -3.96
C GLY A 485 -18.11 -12.97 -3.45
N ALA A 486 -19.37 -12.70 -3.08
CA ALA A 486 -19.79 -11.45 -2.46
C ALA A 486 -18.99 -11.14 -1.18
N GLY A 487 -18.47 -9.92 -1.08
CA GLY A 487 -17.70 -9.43 0.07
C GLY A 487 -16.29 -10.03 0.20
N SER A 488 -15.91 -10.96 -0.69
CA SER A 488 -14.58 -11.53 -0.76
C SER A 488 -13.96 -11.23 -2.12
N LEU A 489 -14.25 -11.99 -3.17
CA LEU A 489 -13.79 -11.73 -4.53
C LEU A 489 -14.38 -10.43 -5.11
N ILE A 490 -15.70 -10.27 -4.96
CA ILE A 490 -16.43 -9.08 -5.41
C ILE A 490 -16.68 -8.17 -4.23
N GLU A 491 -16.09 -6.99 -4.32
CA GLU A 491 -16.29 -5.91 -3.36
C GLU A 491 -16.73 -4.64 -4.10
N THR A 492 -17.32 -3.72 -3.36
CA THR A 492 -17.82 -2.46 -3.91
C THR A 492 -17.62 -1.31 -2.94
N TRP A 493 -17.49 -0.10 -3.50
CA TRP A 493 -17.53 1.15 -2.77
C TRP A 493 -18.42 2.14 -3.50
N CYS A 494 -19.49 2.56 -2.84
CA CYS A 494 -20.52 3.41 -3.43
C CYS A 494 -20.59 4.75 -2.71
N THR A 495 -20.82 5.82 -3.45
CA THR A 495 -20.96 7.16 -2.89
C THR A 495 -22.01 7.98 -3.61
N ARG A 496 -22.55 8.97 -2.89
CA ARG A 496 -23.35 10.06 -3.44
C ARG A 496 -22.59 11.37 -3.31
N HIS A 497 -22.73 12.21 -4.33
CA HIS A 497 -22.19 13.57 -4.37
C HIS A 497 -23.25 14.60 -3.96
N ASP A 498 -22.82 15.78 -3.54
CA ASP A 498 -23.73 16.88 -3.14
C ASP A 498 -24.60 17.38 -4.29
N ASP A 499 -24.14 17.21 -5.54
CA ASP A 499 -24.85 17.57 -6.76
C ASP A 499 -25.81 16.47 -7.27
N GLY A 500 -25.99 15.39 -6.52
CA GLY A 500 -26.86 14.27 -6.87
C GLY A 500 -26.22 13.22 -7.77
N ARG A 501 -24.94 13.37 -8.16
CA ARG A 501 -24.20 12.28 -8.81
C ARG A 501 -24.07 11.07 -7.89
N VAL A 502 -24.03 9.89 -8.49
CA VAL A 502 -23.79 8.62 -7.79
C VAL A 502 -22.59 7.93 -8.43
N THR A 503 -21.65 7.47 -7.62
CA THR A 503 -20.48 6.71 -8.10
C THR A 503 -20.49 5.33 -7.46
N VAL A 504 -20.42 4.30 -8.29
CA VAL A 504 -20.37 2.88 -7.89
C VAL A 504 -19.06 2.29 -8.41
N LEU A 505 -18.16 1.93 -7.51
CA LEU A 505 -16.92 1.22 -7.82
C LEU A 505 -17.08 -0.24 -7.44
N ILE A 506 -16.79 -1.17 -8.36
CA ILE A 506 -16.88 -2.62 -8.14
C ILE A 506 -15.59 -3.27 -8.67
N TRP A 507 -14.98 -4.17 -7.91
CA TRP A 507 -13.82 -4.93 -8.36
C TRP A 507 -13.97 -6.41 -8.11
N ASN A 508 -13.28 -7.20 -8.94
CA ASN A 508 -13.12 -8.64 -8.82
C ASN A 508 -11.62 -8.95 -8.68
N GLY A 509 -11.21 -9.45 -7.51
CA GLY A 509 -9.81 -9.76 -7.25
C GLY A 509 -9.63 -10.81 -6.17
N THR A 510 -8.55 -11.58 -6.28
CA THR A 510 -8.05 -12.50 -5.24
C THR A 510 -6.70 -11.99 -4.72
N LEU A 511 -6.27 -12.44 -3.54
CA LEU A 511 -4.90 -12.23 -3.06
C LEU A 511 -3.90 -13.17 -3.71
N ASP A 512 -4.37 -14.29 -4.26
CA ASP A 512 -3.55 -15.36 -4.83
C ASP A 512 -2.82 -14.92 -6.11
N GLN A 513 -1.53 -14.56 -5.96
CA GLN A 513 -0.72 -14.06 -7.06
C GLN A 513 -0.30 -15.15 -8.07
N SER A 514 -0.60 -16.42 -7.83
CA SER A 514 -0.48 -17.44 -8.89
C SER A 514 -1.45 -17.18 -10.05
N LYS A 515 -2.41 -16.26 -9.87
CA LYS A 515 -3.49 -15.95 -10.80
C LYS A 515 -3.42 -14.53 -11.36
N VAL A 516 -2.25 -13.88 -11.32
CA VAL A 516 -2.05 -12.50 -11.85
C VAL A 516 -2.56 -12.36 -13.29
N GLY A 517 -2.25 -13.31 -14.17
CA GLY A 517 -2.72 -13.30 -15.57
C GLY A 517 -4.22 -13.55 -15.77
N GLY A 518 -4.98 -13.70 -14.69
CA GLY A 518 -6.42 -13.95 -14.71
C GLY A 518 -6.80 -15.42 -14.91
N VAL A 519 -7.95 -15.81 -14.36
CA VAL A 519 -8.48 -17.18 -14.48
C VAL A 519 -10.00 -17.12 -14.67
N GLY A 520 -10.48 -17.56 -15.83
CA GLY A 520 -11.89 -17.39 -16.21
C GLY A 520 -12.94 -18.04 -15.28
N VAL A 521 -12.55 -19.06 -14.49
CA VAL A 521 -13.45 -19.64 -13.46
C VAL A 521 -13.82 -18.61 -12.37
N LEU A 522 -12.96 -17.60 -12.17
CA LEU A 522 -13.12 -16.52 -11.20
C LEU A 522 -13.81 -15.28 -11.77
N ASP A 523 -14.13 -15.24 -13.06
CA ASP A 523 -14.98 -14.19 -13.63
C ASP A 523 -16.35 -14.19 -12.94
N ARG A 524 -17.04 -13.06 -12.89
CA ARG A 524 -18.39 -12.98 -12.30
C ARG A 524 -19.34 -12.22 -13.21
N ARG A 525 -20.62 -12.62 -13.18
CA ARG A 525 -21.70 -11.84 -13.77
C ARG A 525 -22.31 -10.95 -12.71
N ILE A 526 -22.08 -9.66 -12.83
CA ILE A 526 -22.61 -8.64 -11.92
C ILE A 526 -24.00 -8.24 -12.39
N ASN A 527 -24.97 -8.26 -11.48
CA ASN A 527 -26.30 -7.68 -11.63
C ASN A 527 -26.39 -6.50 -10.64
N LEU A 528 -26.14 -5.30 -11.14
CA LEU A 528 -26.15 -4.05 -10.38
C LEU A 528 -27.54 -3.41 -10.44
N GLU A 529 -28.10 -3.07 -9.28
CA GLU A 529 -29.34 -2.34 -9.12
C GLU A 529 -29.08 -1.09 -8.28
N ILE A 530 -29.30 0.09 -8.86
CA ILE A 530 -29.22 1.39 -8.16
C ILE A 530 -30.66 1.89 -8.02
N THR A 531 -31.16 1.97 -6.79
CA THR A 531 -32.57 2.27 -6.47
C THR A 531 -32.73 3.65 -5.87
N ASP A 532 -33.99 4.10 -5.82
CA ASP A 532 -34.41 5.35 -5.19
C ASP A 532 -33.68 6.59 -5.75
N LEU A 533 -33.37 6.54 -7.05
CA LEU A 533 -32.78 7.62 -7.80
C LEU A 533 -33.80 8.77 -7.96
N PRO A 534 -33.46 10.01 -7.56
CA PRO A 534 -34.40 11.13 -7.58
C PRO A 534 -34.70 11.72 -8.97
N ALA A 535 -33.82 11.55 -9.96
CA ALA A 535 -34.03 12.05 -11.32
C ALA A 535 -34.62 10.97 -12.23
N ASP A 536 -35.38 11.38 -13.26
CA ASP A 536 -36.02 10.45 -14.21
C ASP A 536 -35.02 9.83 -15.19
N ALA A 537 -33.84 10.44 -15.37
CA ALA A 537 -32.78 9.93 -16.23
C ALA A 537 -31.39 10.37 -15.73
N TYR A 538 -30.39 9.58 -16.08
CA TYR A 538 -28.98 9.83 -15.75
C TYR A 538 -28.10 9.66 -16.98
N TRP A 539 -27.12 10.54 -17.14
CA TRP A 539 -25.96 10.30 -17.99
C TRP A 539 -25.06 9.30 -17.29
N VAL A 540 -24.83 8.15 -17.93
CA VAL A 540 -24.07 7.03 -17.35
C VAL A 540 -22.76 6.84 -18.08
N GLU A 541 -21.69 6.84 -17.30
CA GLU A 541 -20.33 6.55 -17.73
C GLU A 541 -19.87 5.25 -17.06
N HIS A 542 -19.45 4.25 -17.85
CA HIS A 542 -18.94 2.98 -17.32
C HIS A 542 -17.50 2.77 -17.78
N SER A 543 -16.55 2.92 -16.87
CA SER A 543 -15.12 2.74 -17.11
C SER A 543 -14.59 1.40 -16.60
N ARG A 544 -13.52 0.88 -17.22
CA ARG A 544 -12.94 -0.44 -16.93
C ARG A 544 -11.44 -0.42 -16.76
N ILE A 545 -10.96 -1.24 -15.83
CA ILE A 545 -9.55 -1.60 -15.69
C ILE A 545 -9.49 -3.14 -15.66
N ASP A 546 -9.00 -3.73 -16.74
CA ASP A 546 -8.79 -5.18 -16.88
C ASP A 546 -7.77 -5.44 -17.98
N ALA A 547 -7.58 -6.70 -18.40
CA ALA A 547 -6.58 -7.05 -19.40
C ALA A 547 -6.76 -6.28 -20.74
N GLY A 548 -7.98 -5.86 -21.08
CA GLY A 548 -8.30 -5.18 -22.33
C GLY A 548 -8.58 -3.67 -22.20
N HIS A 549 -8.61 -3.12 -20.99
CA HIS A 549 -9.02 -1.74 -20.72
C HIS A 549 -8.11 -1.07 -19.70
N SER A 550 -7.69 0.16 -19.98
CA SER A 550 -6.83 0.98 -19.11
C SER A 550 -5.51 0.28 -18.72
N ASN A 551 -5.01 -0.54 -19.63
CA ASN A 551 -3.80 -1.34 -19.48
C ASN A 551 -2.75 -0.90 -20.50
N ILE A 552 -1.96 0.11 -20.13
CA ILE A 552 -0.98 0.70 -21.03
C ILE A 552 0.19 -0.26 -21.36
N ALA A 553 0.48 -1.24 -20.49
CA ALA A 553 1.48 -2.27 -20.76
C ALA A 553 1.03 -3.19 -21.90
N ALA A 554 -0.24 -3.59 -21.93
CA ALA A 554 -0.80 -4.36 -23.04
C ALA A 554 -0.77 -3.59 -24.37
N VAL A 555 -0.98 -2.27 -24.33
CA VAL A 555 -0.84 -1.41 -25.52
C VAL A 555 0.61 -1.43 -26.04
N TRP A 556 1.59 -1.37 -25.14
CA TRP A 556 3.01 -1.47 -25.52
C TRP A 556 3.37 -2.82 -26.13
N ASP A 557 2.85 -3.91 -25.56
CA ASP A 557 3.07 -5.26 -26.10
C ASP A 557 2.51 -5.41 -27.53
N VAL A 558 1.34 -4.85 -27.81
CA VAL A 558 0.73 -4.83 -29.15
C VAL A 558 1.58 -4.03 -30.16
N MET A 559 2.31 -3.00 -29.69
CA MET A 559 3.25 -2.23 -30.52
C MET A 559 4.55 -2.97 -30.82
N GLY A 560 4.71 -4.20 -30.34
CA GLY A 560 5.90 -5.03 -30.50
C GLY A 560 6.86 -4.97 -29.30
N GLY A 561 6.52 -4.19 -28.26
CA GLY A 561 7.34 -4.04 -27.07
C GLY A 561 8.74 -3.48 -27.35
N GLY A 562 9.69 -3.87 -26.50
CA GLY A 562 11.08 -3.42 -26.54
C GLY A 562 11.49 -2.71 -25.26
N ASP A 563 12.72 -2.21 -25.22
CA ASP A 563 13.24 -1.53 -24.03
C ASP A 563 12.65 -0.13 -23.88
N TRP A 564 12.70 0.68 -24.94
CA TRP A 564 12.22 2.07 -24.92
C TRP A 564 11.44 2.41 -26.19
N PRO A 565 10.35 3.19 -26.09
CA PRO A 565 9.61 3.65 -27.25
C PRO A 565 10.41 4.65 -28.09
N ASP A 566 10.22 4.60 -29.41
CA ASP A 566 10.57 5.70 -30.30
C ASP A 566 9.55 6.86 -30.23
N GLU A 567 9.79 7.96 -30.94
CA GLU A 567 8.91 9.15 -30.92
C GLU A 567 7.48 8.84 -31.40
N THR A 568 7.32 7.92 -32.36
CA THR A 568 5.99 7.54 -32.87
C THR A 568 5.25 6.69 -31.84
N GLN A 569 5.95 5.74 -31.23
CA GLN A 569 5.41 4.89 -30.18
C GLN A 569 5.05 5.70 -28.93
N TRP A 570 5.87 6.67 -28.52
CA TRP A 570 5.51 7.60 -27.43
C TRP A 570 4.21 8.35 -27.71
N ALA A 571 4.05 8.90 -28.92
CA ALA A 571 2.82 9.60 -29.29
C ALA A 571 1.58 8.67 -29.24
N GLN A 572 1.74 7.41 -29.63
CA GLN A 572 0.67 6.42 -29.56
C GLN A 572 0.34 6.01 -28.12
N LEU A 573 1.36 5.80 -27.27
CA LEU A 573 1.18 5.48 -25.85
C LEU A 573 0.48 6.62 -25.12
N HIS A 574 0.89 7.87 -25.32
CA HIS A 574 0.19 9.03 -24.73
C HIS A 574 -1.26 9.15 -25.19
N LYS A 575 -1.56 8.83 -26.45
CA LYS A 575 -2.93 8.80 -26.96
C LYS A 575 -3.77 7.69 -26.31
N ALA A 576 -3.16 6.56 -25.97
CA ALA A 576 -3.80 5.43 -25.30
C ALA A 576 -3.82 5.55 -23.77
N ASN A 577 -3.21 6.59 -23.19
CA ASN A 577 -3.10 6.81 -21.75
C ASN A 577 -4.41 7.36 -21.15
N LEU A 578 -5.49 6.59 -21.28
CA LEU A 578 -6.86 6.97 -20.91
C LEU A 578 -7.47 5.95 -19.95
N LEU A 579 -8.48 6.39 -19.19
CA LEU A 579 -9.40 5.51 -18.49
C LEU A 579 -10.46 5.05 -19.50
N ASP A 580 -10.34 3.82 -19.96
CA ASP A 580 -11.16 3.27 -21.04
C ASP A 580 -12.62 3.05 -20.60
N ARG A 581 -13.54 3.19 -21.56
CA ARG A 581 -14.97 2.90 -21.40
C ARG A 581 -15.28 1.44 -21.72
N ALA A 582 -16.12 0.82 -20.89
CA ALA A 582 -16.70 -0.51 -21.14
C ALA A 582 -17.70 -0.46 -22.31
N GLU A 583 -18.48 0.62 -22.35
CA GLU A 583 -19.55 0.87 -23.30
C GLU A 583 -19.67 2.38 -23.56
N PRO A 584 -20.27 2.82 -24.68
CA PRO A 584 -20.48 4.23 -24.94
C PRO A 584 -21.32 4.90 -23.86
N ASP A 585 -20.87 6.07 -23.41
CA ASP A 585 -21.61 6.91 -22.46
C ASP A 585 -23.01 7.23 -23.00
N THR A 586 -24.04 7.16 -22.15
CA THR A 586 -25.42 7.23 -22.63
C THR A 586 -26.39 7.74 -21.58
N ASP A 587 -27.50 8.33 -22.02
CA ASP A 587 -28.63 8.68 -21.17
C ASP A 587 -29.48 7.44 -20.87
N VAL A 588 -29.80 7.26 -19.59
CA VAL A 588 -30.44 6.06 -19.07
C VAL A 588 -31.64 6.45 -18.24
N PRO A 589 -32.87 6.08 -18.64
CA PRO A 589 -34.06 6.30 -17.83
C PRO A 589 -33.98 5.52 -16.51
N ALA A 590 -34.29 6.18 -15.40
CA ALA A 590 -34.48 5.56 -14.09
C ALA A 590 -35.92 5.06 -13.96
N VAL A 591 -36.20 3.87 -14.48
CA VAL A 591 -37.56 3.30 -14.52
C VAL A 591 -38.02 2.99 -13.10
N GLY A 592 -39.02 3.75 -12.62
CA GLY A 592 -39.49 3.63 -11.23
C GLY A 592 -38.39 4.00 -10.21
N GLY A 593 -37.52 4.96 -10.54
CA GLY A 593 -36.39 5.35 -9.69
C GLY A 593 -35.26 4.34 -9.65
N THR A 594 -35.23 3.37 -10.58
CA THR A 594 -34.20 2.31 -10.60
C THR A 594 -33.45 2.30 -11.93
N ILE A 595 -32.12 2.17 -11.85
CA ILE A 595 -31.26 1.80 -12.97
C ILE A 595 -30.65 0.43 -12.68
N ALA A 596 -30.92 -0.53 -13.58
CA ALA A 596 -30.34 -1.87 -13.51
C ALA A 596 -29.30 -2.08 -14.62
N ARG A 597 -28.22 -2.79 -14.30
CA ARG A 597 -27.13 -3.13 -15.24
C ARG A 597 -26.66 -4.55 -15.00
N ALA A 598 -26.35 -5.25 -16.09
CA ALA A 598 -25.81 -6.61 -16.00
C ALA A 598 -24.60 -6.78 -16.92
N PHE A 599 -23.43 -7.04 -16.34
CA PHE A 599 -22.17 -7.12 -17.08
C PHE A 599 -21.26 -8.21 -16.50
N THR A 600 -20.30 -8.66 -17.30
CA THR A 600 -19.26 -9.59 -16.84
C THR A 600 -18.08 -8.80 -16.30
N LEU A 601 -17.57 -9.19 -15.13
CA LEU A 601 -16.38 -8.63 -14.51
C LEU A 601 -15.32 -9.75 -14.43
N PRO A 602 -14.27 -9.70 -15.27
CA PRO A 602 -13.21 -10.70 -15.25
C PRO A 602 -12.42 -10.60 -13.96
N MET A 603 -11.68 -11.66 -13.63
CA MET A 603 -10.67 -11.61 -12.55
C MET A 603 -9.27 -11.60 -13.18
N PRO A 604 -8.41 -10.59 -12.89
CA PRO A 604 -8.74 -9.35 -12.16
C PRO A 604 -9.56 -8.39 -13.03
N GLY A 605 -10.37 -7.54 -12.39
CA GLY A 605 -11.13 -6.52 -13.11
C GLY A 605 -11.79 -5.48 -12.21
N VAL A 606 -11.88 -4.24 -12.70
CA VAL A 606 -12.51 -3.11 -12.00
C VAL A 606 -13.53 -2.45 -12.91
N SER A 607 -14.68 -2.07 -12.35
CA SER A 607 -15.72 -1.25 -12.98
C SER A 607 -16.00 -0.01 -12.15
N LEU A 608 -15.85 1.16 -12.76
CA LEU A 608 -16.29 2.44 -12.22
C LEU A 608 -17.53 2.88 -13.00
N ILE A 609 -18.66 3.02 -12.31
CA ILE A 609 -19.91 3.49 -12.90
C ILE A 609 -20.27 4.84 -12.26
N GLU A 610 -20.35 5.88 -13.07
CA GLU A 610 -20.69 7.25 -12.65
C GLU A 610 -22.04 7.65 -13.27
N LEU A 611 -22.98 8.07 -12.43
CA LEU A 611 -24.33 8.47 -12.82
C LEU A 611 -24.47 9.97 -12.54
N THR A 612 -24.73 10.76 -13.59
CA THR A 612 -25.01 12.20 -13.47
C THR A 612 -26.47 12.51 -13.78
N PRO A 613 -27.24 13.13 -12.86
CA PRO A 613 -28.63 13.48 -13.13
C PRO A 613 -28.77 14.30 -14.41
N VAL A 614 -29.70 13.93 -15.29
CA VAL A 614 -30.11 14.74 -16.44
C VAL A 614 -31.23 15.68 -15.98
N GLY A 615 -31.06 16.98 -16.25
CA GLY A 615 -31.99 18.03 -15.84
C GLY A 615 -33.19 18.23 -16.76
#